data_AF-A0A972D470-F1
#
_entry.id   AF-A0A972D470-F1
#
_cell.length_a   1.000
_cell.length_b   1.000
_cell.length_c   1.000
_cell.angle_alpha   90.00
_cell.angle_beta   90.00
_cell.angle_gamma   90.00
#
_symmetry.space_group_name_H-M   'P 1'
#
loop_
_entity.id
_entity.type
_entity.pdbx_description
1 polymer ?
#
loop_
_entity_poly.entity_id
_entity_poly.type
_entity_poly.pdbx_seq_one_letter_code
_entity_poly.pdbx_strand_id
1 'polypeptide(L)' 'MKKAKSLIENGGSLIKEIAEEVGFTNYNYFFKVFKHYLGMTPLTYEKYYREEKRIVP' A
#
# COMPACT_ATOMS: atom_id res chain seq x y z
N MET A 1 -1.13 -4.63 -8.66
CA MET A 1 -0.71 -4.68 -7.24
C MET A 1 0.78 -4.46 -7.02
N LYS A 2 1.69 -5.00 -7.85
CA LYS A 2 3.14 -4.72 -7.76
C LYS A 2 3.47 -3.21 -7.66
N LYS A 3 2.92 -2.38 -8.56
CA LYS A 3 3.10 -0.91 -8.53
C LYS A 3 2.65 -0.28 -7.20
N ALA A 4 1.46 -0.64 -6.71
CA ALA A 4 0.94 -0.12 -5.44
C ALA A 4 1.84 -0.48 -4.25
N LYS A 5 2.37 -1.71 -4.21
CA LYS A 5 3.35 -2.15 -3.19
C LYS A 5 4.60 -1.27 -3.24
N SER A 6 5.20 -1.11 -4.41
CA SER A 6 6.42 -0.30 -4.57
C SER A 6 6.22 1.18 -4.22
N LEU A 7 5.06 1.77 -4.52
CA LEU A 7 4.74 3.14 -4.12
C LEU A 7 4.64 3.28 -2.59
N ILE A 8 4.03 2.30 -1.91
CA ILE A 8 3.98 2.28 -0.44
C ILE A 8 5.39 2.13 0.15
N GLU A 9 6.23 1.27 -0.44
CA GLU A 9 7.61 1.03 0.00
C GLU A 9 8.53 2.23 -0.20
N ASN A 10 8.34 2.99 -1.28
CA ASN A 10 9.04 4.24 -1.54
C ASN A 10 8.56 5.36 -0.61
N GLY A 11 7.29 5.32 -0.20
CA GLY A 11 6.66 6.35 0.60
C GLY A 11 6.47 7.66 -0.18
N GLY A 12 6.05 8.72 0.52
CA GLY A 12 5.87 10.05 -0.07
C GLY A 12 4.48 10.33 -0.65
N SER A 13 3.69 9.28 -0.90
CA SER A 13 2.30 9.41 -1.36
C SER A 13 1.31 8.89 -0.32
N LEU A 14 0.14 9.50 -0.25
CA LEU A 14 -0.98 9.00 0.54
C LEU A 14 -1.54 7.73 -0.12
N ILE A 15 -2.01 6.77 0.69
CA ILE A 15 -2.63 5.54 0.19
C ILE A 15 -3.79 5.82 -0.79
N LYS A 16 -4.50 6.93 -0.60
CA LYS A 16 -5.56 7.38 -1.52
C LYS A 16 -5.01 7.75 -2.90
N GLU A 17 -3.93 8.51 -2.95
CA GLU A 17 -3.27 8.90 -4.20
C GLU A 17 -2.71 7.67 -4.91
N ILE A 18 -2.14 6.71 -4.16
CA ILE A 18 -1.66 5.45 -4.71
C ILE A 18 -2.80 4.65 -5.36
N ALA A 19 -4.00 4.64 -4.75
CA ALA A 19 -5.16 3.98 -5.33
C ALA A 19 -5.53 4.58 -6.70
N GLU A 20 -5.54 5.92 -6.78
CA GLU A 20 -5.81 6.66 -8.02
C GLU A 20 -4.70 6.39 -9.06
N GLU A 21 -3.43 6.44 -8.67
CA GLU A 21 -2.26 6.24 -9.54
C GLU A 21 -2.12 4.82 -10.12
N VAL A 22 -2.76 3.84 -9.46
CA VAL A 22 -2.81 2.45 -9.92
C VAL A 22 -4.16 2.08 -10.55
N GLY A 23 -5.00 3.08 -10.85
CA GLY A 23 -6.20 2.95 -11.67
C GLY A 23 -7.49 2.61 -10.92
N PHE A 24 -7.52 2.80 -9.59
CA PHE A 24 -8.74 2.61 -8.79
C PHE A 24 -9.46 3.92 -8.55
N THR A 25 -10.71 4.00 -9.00
CA THR A 25 -11.62 5.10 -8.66
C THR A 25 -12.36 4.85 -7.34
N ASN A 26 -12.47 3.59 -6.92
CA ASN A 26 -13.10 3.19 -5.67
C ASN A 26 -12.04 2.72 -4.65
N TYR A 27 -11.85 3.54 -3.62
CA TYR A 27 -10.89 3.29 -2.55
C TYR A 27 -11.19 2.01 -1.74
N ASN A 28 -12.46 1.73 -1.44
CA ASN A 28 -12.85 0.51 -0.73
C ASN A 28 -12.56 -0.74 -1.56
N TYR A 29 -12.72 -0.66 -2.89
CA TYR A 29 -12.38 -1.76 -3.78
C TYR A 29 -10.87 -1.97 -3.86
N PHE A 30 -10.08 -0.90 -3.93
CA PHE A 30 -8.62 -0.97 -3.83
C PHE A 30 -8.18 -1.72 -2.57
N PHE A 31 -8.76 -1.38 -1.41
CA PHE A 31 -8.45 -2.05 -0.14
C PHE A 31 -8.74 -3.55 -0.17
N LYS A 32 -9.88 -3.94 -0.75
CA LYS A 32 -10.24 -5.35 -0.90
C LYS A 32 -9.26 -6.09 -1.81
N VAL A 33 -8.94 -5.54 -2.97
CA VAL A 33 -8.02 -6.17 -3.94
C VAL A 33 -6.61 -6.25 -3.39
N PHE A 34 -6.12 -5.18 -2.76
CA PHE A 34 -4.79 -5.16 -2.16
C PHE A 34 -4.68 -6.17 -1.01
N LYS A 35 -5.68 -6.24 -0.13
CA LYS A 35 -5.74 -7.25 0.94
C LYS A 35 -5.79 -8.67 0.39
N HIS A 36 -6.56 -8.90 -0.68
CA HIS A 36 -6.60 -10.21 -1.32
C HIS A 36 -5.22 -10.60 -1.89
N TYR A 37 -4.48 -9.65 -2.45
CA TYR A 37 -3.19 -9.90 -3.10
C TYR A 37 -2.00 -10.01 -2.11
N LEU A 38 -1.97 -9.24 -1.02
CA LEU A 38 -0.86 -9.21 -0.05
C LEU A 38 -1.22 -9.74 1.34
N GLY A 39 -2.45 -10.18 1.58
CA GLY A 39 -2.92 -10.70 2.86
C GLY A 39 -3.27 -9.65 3.91
N MET A 40 -2.96 -8.36 3.67
CA MET A 40 -3.24 -7.26 4.62
C MET A 40 -3.64 -5.97 3.90
N THR A 41 -4.29 -5.05 4.62
CA THR A 41 -4.73 -3.78 4.02
C THR A 41 -3.53 -2.89 3.66
N PRO A 42 -3.67 -1.97 2.69
CA PRO A 42 -2.60 -1.03 2.33
C PRO A 42 -2.03 -0.25 3.53
N LEU A 43 -2.90 0.22 4.44
CA LEU A 43 -2.49 0.94 5.65
C LEU A 43 -1.72 0.05 6.64
N THR A 44 -2.16 -1.20 6.80
CA THR A 44 -1.44 -2.18 7.64
C THR A 44 -0.07 -2.48 7.04
N TYR A 45 0.00 -2.66 5.73
CA TYR A 45 1.24 -2.92 5.01
C TYR A 45 2.22 -1.75 5.10
N GLU A 46 1.75 -0.51 4.95
CA GLU A 46 2.58 0.68 5.10
C GLU A 46 3.21 0.75 6.50
N LYS A 47 2.41 0.54 7.55
CA LYS A 47 2.92 0.54 8.93
C LYS A 47 3.94 -0.56 9.16
N TYR A 48 3.61 -1.79 8.77
CA TYR A 48 4.50 -2.94 8.86
C TYR A 48 5.85 -2.67 8.18
N TYR A 49 5.83 -2.19 6.94
CA TYR A 49 7.06 -1.95 6.18
C TYR A 49 7.91 -0.81 6.76
N ARG A 50 7.27 0.25 7.28
CA ARG A 50 7.96 1.35 7.96
C ARG A 50 8.58 0.91 9.30
N GLU A 51 7.92 0.02 10.03
CA GLU A 51 8.44 -0.55 11.26
C GLU A 51 9.59 -1.52 10.98
N GLU A 52 9.47 -2.39 9.97
CA GLU A 52 10.52 -3.32 9.55
C GLU A 52 11.80 -2.57 9.12
N LYS A 53 11.68 -1.50 8.32
CA LYS A 53 12.82 -0.64 7.95
C LYS A 53 13.49 0.09 9.12
N ARG A 54 12.81 0.26 10.25
CA ARG A 54 13.41 0.85 11.46
C ARG A 54 14.23 -0.16 12.27
N ILE A 55 13.98 -1.46 12.06
CA ILE A 55 14.65 -2.54 12.78
C ILE A 55 15.93 -2.98 12.06
N VAL A 56 16.05 -2.71 10.76
CA VAL A 56 17.25 -3.02 9.96
C VAL A 56 18.08 -1.74 9.77
N PRO A 57 19.19 -1.54 10.50
CA PRO A 57 20.05 -0.36 10.38
C PRO A 57 20.76 -0.25 9.02
#